data_AF-A0A7G8H4C7-F1
#
_entry.id   AF-A0A7G8H4C7-F1
#
_cell.length_a   1.000
_cell.length_b   1.000
_cell.length_c   1.000
_cell.angle_alpha   90.00
_cell.angle_beta   90.00
_cell.angle_gamma   90.00
#
_symmetry.space_group_name_H-M   'P 1'
#
loop_
_entity.id
_entity.type
_entity.pdbx_description
1 polymer ?
#
loop_
_entity_poly.entity_id
_entity_poly.type
_entity_poly.pdbx_seq_one_letter_code
_entity_poly.pdbx_strand_id
1 'polypeptide(L)'
;MMHSLRSPASPSPEAELASVAKAQSKRPKAAMVGLLVLVLCGSGLLLRFGPWGNRQRDLTPFTTTAERGVLSGVITASGELQAQQKVNVSPRKQGLLAELKVDEGDVVENGQVLAVMNRGDLDDRLQEKQALLRQAEANHQNKREDFERRSQLYASGALSADDFSDARFEMLAGEAGLVAARERLEQLEQESREKTIRAPFSGTITARYAEPGSFVTPTTAASATAGATSSSIVELSQGLEVRARVPESDIGRIATGQKAEIRVDAYPDERFQARVSEIAPRAAKENSVTSFEVKLNFVNPQNKLKIGMTADINFLTGRSDPKILVPTVAITLEDGQQGVLLVDENQQPRFQPVELGNSSGDQTAILNGLESGTRVFIDLPPWADPRD
;
A
#
# COMPACT_ATOMS: atom_id res chain seq x y z
N MET A 1 54.88 16.72 -49.52
CA MET A 1 55.45 16.66 -48.16
C MET A 1 55.62 15.18 -47.83
N MET A 2 56.71 14.46 -48.18
CA MET A 2 58.14 14.69 -47.82
C MET A 2 58.22 15.03 -46.33
N HIS A 3 58.61 14.13 -45.42
CA HIS A 3 59.84 13.35 -45.24
C HIS A 3 59.50 12.11 -44.39
N SER A 4 59.85 10.83 -44.63
CA SER A 4 61.09 10.17 -45.10
C SER A 4 62.35 10.79 -44.52
N LEU A 5 63.02 10.06 -43.62
CA LEU A 5 64.45 9.72 -43.66
C LEU A 5 64.69 8.69 -42.53
N ARG A 6 64.85 7.40 -42.88
CA ARG A 6 66.14 6.73 -43.15
C ARG A 6 66.99 6.57 -41.90
N SER A 7 67.30 5.32 -41.54
CA SER A 7 68.64 4.83 -41.88
C SER A 7 68.69 3.29 -41.93
N PRO A 8 69.15 2.70 -43.05
CA PRO A 8 69.35 1.27 -43.24
C PRO A 8 70.83 0.89 -43.08
N ALA A 9 71.13 -0.42 -42.98
CA ALA A 9 72.11 -1.12 -43.84
C ALA A 9 72.53 -2.46 -43.21
N SER A 10 72.10 -3.54 -43.84
CA SER A 10 72.84 -4.81 -43.93
C SER A 10 74.07 -4.61 -44.84
N PRO A 11 75.11 -5.48 -44.80
CA PRO A 11 75.04 -6.75 -45.52
C PRO A 11 75.76 -7.94 -44.85
N SER A 12 75.52 -9.08 -45.48
CA SER A 12 75.94 -10.45 -45.16
C SER A 12 77.37 -10.79 -45.70
N PRO A 13 77.71 -12.07 -45.93
CA PRO A 13 78.81 -12.82 -45.31
C PRO A 13 80.07 -12.94 -46.20
N GLU A 14 81.21 -13.37 -45.66
CA GLU A 14 82.12 -14.36 -46.30
C GLU A 14 83.44 -14.59 -45.53
N ALA A 15 83.84 -15.85 -45.58
CA ALA A 15 85.16 -16.47 -45.46
C ALA A 15 86.39 -15.62 -45.10
N GLU A 16 87.17 -16.09 -44.11
CA GLU A 16 88.57 -16.37 -44.36
C GLU A 16 89.13 -17.48 -43.45
N LEU A 17 89.85 -18.40 -44.09
CA LEU A 17 90.60 -19.51 -43.53
C LEU A 17 92.04 -19.08 -43.22
N ALA A 18 92.71 -19.90 -42.40
CA ALA A 18 94.15 -19.93 -42.08
C ALA A 18 94.58 -18.99 -40.93
N SER A 19 95.42 -19.38 -39.97
CA SER A 19 96.34 -20.51 -39.88
C SER A 19 96.79 -20.75 -38.42
N VAL A 20 96.90 -22.04 -38.08
CA VAL A 20 97.95 -22.71 -37.29
C VAL A 20 98.65 -21.94 -36.15
N ALA A 21 98.39 -22.36 -34.90
CA ALA A 21 99.45 -22.56 -33.92
C ALA A 21 99.14 -23.76 -33.01
N LYS A 22 100.14 -24.63 -32.91
CA LYS A 22 100.15 -25.98 -32.37
C LYS A 22 100.45 -25.92 -30.87
N ALA A 23 99.61 -26.50 -30.01
CA ALA A 23 99.99 -26.82 -28.63
C ALA A 23 99.33 -28.14 -28.20
N GLN A 24 100.13 -29.20 -28.23
CA GLN A 24 99.81 -30.48 -27.61
C GLN A 24 99.93 -30.35 -26.08
N SER A 25 98.89 -30.71 -25.33
CA SER A 25 99.09 -31.28 -23.98
C SER A 25 97.93 -32.18 -23.57
N LYS A 26 98.30 -33.28 -22.89
CA LYS A 26 97.57 -34.53 -22.67
C LYS A 26 96.38 -34.38 -21.69
N ARG A 27 95.34 -35.19 -21.90
CA ARG A 27 94.21 -35.43 -20.98
C ARG A 27 94.67 -35.94 -19.61
N PRO A 28 93.82 -35.81 -18.57
CA PRO A 28 93.46 -37.01 -17.83
C PRO A 28 91.94 -37.18 -17.64
N LYS A 29 91.51 -38.45 -17.74
CA LYS A 29 90.12 -38.95 -17.77
C LYS A 29 89.37 -38.87 -16.42
N ALA A 30 89.72 -37.95 -15.54
CA ALA A 30 89.13 -37.84 -14.18
C ALA A 30 87.96 -36.82 -14.09
N ALA A 31 87.87 -35.86 -15.01
CA ALA A 31 86.84 -34.81 -14.97
C ALA A 31 85.44 -35.27 -15.43
N MET A 32 85.34 -36.41 -16.12
CA MET A 32 84.08 -36.89 -16.72
C MET A 32 83.23 -37.72 -15.74
N VAL A 33 83.83 -38.27 -14.68
CA VAL A 33 83.12 -39.07 -13.66
C VAL A 33 82.48 -38.16 -12.60
N GLY A 34 83.10 -37.03 -12.28
CA GLY A 34 82.55 -36.05 -11.32
C GLY A 34 81.26 -35.37 -11.80
N LEU A 35 81.12 -35.11 -13.11
CA LEU A 35 79.92 -34.49 -13.68
C LEU A 35 78.70 -35.42 -13.64
N LEU A 36 78.92 -36.73 -13.80
CA LEU A 36 77.84 -37.73 -13.87
C LEU A 36 77.25 -38.03 -12.48
N VAL A 37 78.08 -37.98 -11.43
CA VAL A 37 77.64 -38.12 -10.04
C VAL A 37 76.87 -36.88 -9.56
N LEU A 38 77.27 -35.67 -10.00
CA LEU A 38 76.54 -34.44 -9.68
C LEU A 38 75.15 -34.37 -10.34
N VAL A 39 75.00 -34.90 -11.55
CA VAL A 39 73.68 -34.98 -12.22
C VAL A 39 72.77 -36.03 -11.58
N LEU A 40 73.30 -37.18 -11.16
CA LEU A 40 72.54 -38.23 -10.47
C LEU A 40 72.16 -37.86 -9.02
N CYS A 41 73.02 -37.13 -8.29
CA CYS A 41 72.66 -36.60 -6.97
C CYS A 41 71.73 -35.38 -7.07
N GLY A 42 71.88 -34.55 -8.10
CA GLY A 42 71.00 -33.42 -8.36
C GLY A 42 69.57 -33.83 -8.74
N SER A 43 69.41 -34.89 -9.54
CA SER A 43 68.09 -35.42 -9.91
C SER A 43 67.38 -36.13 -8.75
N GLY A 44 68.15 -36.80 -7.87
CA GLY A 44 67.61 -37.44 -6.66
C GLY A 44 67.08 -36.45 -5.61
N LEU A 45 67.69 -35.26 -5.49
CA LEU A 45 67.20 -34.21 -4.59
C LEU A 45 66.00 -33.44 -5.16
N LEU A 46 65.94 -33.21 -6.47
CA LEU A 46 64.83 -32.52 -7.13
C LEU A 46 63.53 -33.34 -7.13
N LEU A 47 63.60 -34.67 -7.11
CA LEU A 47 62.42 -35.53 -6.99
C LEU A 47 61.93 -35.70 -5.54
N ARG A 48 62.76 -35.39 -4.53
CA ARG A 48 62.39 -35.46 -3.11
C ARG A 48 61.91 -34.13 -2.52
N PHE A 49 62.22 -33.01 -3.19
CA PHE A 49 61.79 -31.65 -2.84
C PHE A 49 61.12 -30.91 -4.01
N GLY A 50 60.56 -31.65 -4.98
CA GLY A 50 59.69 -31.07 -6.00
C GLY A 50 58.42 -30.49 -5.35
N PRO A 51 57.87 -29.38 -5.86
CA PRO A 51 56.65 -28.76 -5.34
C PRO A 51 55.42 -29.58 -5.76
N TRP A 52 55.34 -30.82 -5.28
CA TRP A 52 54.12 -31.63 -5.22
C TRP A 52 53.54 -31.58 -3.80
N GLY A 53 53.62 -30.41 -3.18
CA GLY A 53 52.73 -30.06 -2.09
C GLY A 53 51.32 -30.01 -2.65
N ASN A 54 50.46 -30.84 -2.08
CA ASN A 54 49.01 -30.84 -2.24
C ASN A 54 48.52 -29.40 -2.43
N ARG A 55 48.16 -29.00 -3.66
CA ARG A 55 47.46 -27.72 -3.89
C ARG A 55 46.12 -27.90 -3.22
N GLN A 56 46.04 -27.53 -1.94
CA GLN A 56 44.80 -27.38 -1.22
C GLN A 56 43.99 -26.40 -2.05
N ARG A 57 42.99 -26.90 -2.77
CA ARG A 57 42.23 -26.08 -3.72
C ARG A 57 41.49 -25.03 -2.90
N ASP A 58 41.66 -23.77 -3.27
CA ASP A 58 41.00 -22.69 -2.56
C ASP A 58 39.52 -22.66 -2.96
N LEU A 59 38.67 -23.08 -2.04
CA LEU A 59 37.21 -23.13 -2.21
C LEU A 59 36.52 -21.84 -1.74
N THR A 60 37.26 -20.91 -1.13
CA THR A 60 36.68 -19.66 -0.60
C THR A 60 35.92 -18.81 -1.63
N PRO A 61 36.29 -18.74 -2.92
CA PRO A 61 35.50 -17.97 -3.88
C PRO A 61 34.23 -18.69 -4.36
N PHE A 62 34.11 -20.00 -4.12
CA PHE A 62 33.02 -20.85 -4.62
C PHE A 62 32.07 -21.33 -3.54
N THR A 63 32.37 -21.06 -2.27
CA THR A 63 31.61 -21.58 -1.13
C THR A 63 31.21 -20.47 -0.17
N THR A 64 30.05 -20.63 0.45
CA THR A 64 29.57 -19.79 1.54
C THR A 64 29.13 -20.68 2.69
N THR A 65 29.13 -20.14 3.90
CA THR A 65 28.66 -20.87 5.07
C THR A 65 27.18 -20.58 5.28
N ALA A 66 26.39 -21.64 5.48
CA ALA A 66 25.00 -21.52 5.86
C ALA A 66 24.91 -20.99 7.30
N GLU A 67 24.42 -19.78 7.47
CA GLU A 67 24.36 -19.12 8.77
C GLU A 67 22.93 -19.10 9.32
N ARG A 68 22.82 -19.22 10.64
CA ARG A 68 21.55 -18.99 11.32
C ARG A 68 21.27 -17.49 11.33
N GLY A 69 20.29 -17.08 10.54
CA GLY A 69 19.89 -15.68 10.39
C GLY A 69 18.39 -15.50 10.51
N VAL A 70 17.97 -14.24 10.46
CA VAL A 70 16.56 -13.86 10.42
C VAL A 70 16.31 -13.14 9.11
N LEU A 71 15.27 -13.53 8.37
CA LEU A 71 14.85 -12.75 7.22
C LEU A 71 14.03 -11.57 7.74
N SER A 72 14.41 -10.36 7.36
CA SER A 72 13.53 -9.20 7.48
C SER A 72 12.39 -9.39 6.49
N GLY A 73 11.23 -9.82 6.97
CA GLY A 73 10.06 -9.95 6.13
C GLY A 73 9.53 -8.56 5.76
N VAL A 74 9.89 -8.04 4.59
CA VAL A 74 9.17 -6.89 4.03
C VAL A 74 8.20 -7.42 3.01
N ILE A 75 6.92 -7.14 3.23
CA ILE A 75 5.90 -7.36 2.21
C ILE A 75 5.67 -6.01 1.55
N THR A 76 5.89 -5.96 0.25
CA THR A 76 5.64 -4.78 -0.57
C THR A 76 4.27 -4.90 -1.20
N ALA A 77 3.47 -3.85 -1.12
CA ALA A 77 2.22 -3.74 -1.86
C ALA A 77 2.08 -2.34 -2.46
N SER A 78 1.33 -2.23 -3.54
CA SER A 78 0.90 -0.94 -4.07
C SER A 78 -0.45 -0.54 -3.47
N GLY A 79 -0.68 0.77 -3.39
CA GLY A 79 -1.93 1.32 -2.90
C GLY A 79 -2.13 2.76 -3.33
N GLU A 80 -3.25 3.32 -2.89
CA GLU A 80 -3.65 4.68 -3.19
C GLU A 80 -4.05 5.40 -1.90
N LEU A 81 -3.73 6.69 -1.81
CA LEU A 81 -4.19 7.57 -0.76
C LEU A 81 -5.66 7.91 -0.97
N GLN A 82 -6.50 7.58 -0.01
CA GLN A 82 -7.94 7.83 -0.04
C GLN A 82 -8.41 8.55 1.22
N ALA A 83 -9.61 9.14 1.16
CA ALA A 83 -10.24 9.72 2.34
C ALA A 83 -10.77 8.60 3.25
N GLN A 84 -10.65 8.78 4.56
CA GLN A 84 -11.23 7.84 5.53
C GLN A 84 -12.76 7.85 5.46
N GLN A 85 -13.33 9.05 5.31
CA GLN A 85 -14.75 9.24 5.10
C GLN A 85 -14.95 10.14 3.88
N LYS A 86 -15.80 9.71 2.95
CA LYS A 86 -16.13 10.46 1.74
C LYS A 86 -17.63 10.35 1.48
N VAL A 87 -18.26 11.48 1.17
CA VAL A 87 -19.67 11.51 0.81
C VAL A 87 -19.93 12.55 -0.28
N ASN A 88 -20.78 12.18 -1.23
CA ASN A 88 -21.32 13.12 -2.19
C ASN A 88 -22.57 13.77 -1.59
N VAL A 89 -22.48 15.06 -1.31
CA VAL A 89 -23.58 15.83 -0.74
C VAL A 89 -24.55 16.20 -1.87
N SER A 90 -25.80 15.81 -1.71
CA SER A 90 -26.87 16.02 -2.68
C SER A 90 -28.17 16.45 -1.97
N PRO A 91 -29.11 17.10 -2.66
CA PRO A 91 -30.37 17.49 -2.06
C PRO A 91 -31.27 16.28 -1.84
N ARG A 92 -32.17 16.35 -0.85
CA ARG A 92 -33.17 15.29 -0.60
C ARG A 92 -34.26 15.23 -1.66
N LYS A 93 -34.55 16.37 -2.30
CA LYS A 93 -35.52 16.51 -3.39
C LYS A 93 -34.85 17.23 -4.54
N GLN A 94 -35.19 16.87 -5.77
CA GLN A 94 -34.67 17.54 -6.96
C GLN A 94 -35.09 19.01 -7.06
N GLY A 95 -34.26 19.83 -7.68
CA GLY A 95 -34.56 21.24 -7.92
C GLY A 95 -33.38 22.04 -8.45
N LEU A 96 -33.58 23.34 -8.61
CA LEU A 96 -32.53 24.26 -9.02
C LEU A 96 -31.67 24.69 -7.83
N LEU A 97 -30.36 24.71 -8.02
CA LEU A 97 -29.40 25.28 -7.08
C LEU A 97 -29.46 26.81 -7.21
N ALA A 98 -29.75 27.53 -6.12
CA ALA A 98 -29.76 29.00 -6.14
C ALA A 98 -28.38 29.56 -5.85
N GLU A 99 -27.72 29.04 -4.80
CA GLU A 99 -26.41 29.51 -4.36
C GLU A 99 -25.53 28.34 -3.91
N LEU A 100 -24.24 28.45 -4.19
CA LEU A 100 -23.20 27.60 -3.63
C LEU A 100 -22.26 28.47 -2.78
N LYS A 101 -22.00 28.06 -1.55
CA LYS A 101 -21.28 28.85 -0.53
C LYS A 101 -19.87 28.35 -0.23
N VAL A 102 -19.40 27.36 -0.98
CA VAL A 102 -18.11 26.70 -0.78
C VAL A 102 -17.48 26.37 -2.13
N ASP A 103 -16.16 26.35 -2.16
CA ASP A 103 -15.34 26.00 -3.31
C ASP A 103 -14.46 24.77 -3.02
N GLU A 104 -13.87 24.21 -4.08
CA GLU A 104 -12.93 23.10 -3.95
C GLU A 104 -11.70 23.52 -3.13
N GLY A 105 -11.36 22.70 -2.13
CA GLY A 105 -10.29 22.98 -1.18
C GLY A 105 -10.75 23.66 0.11
N ASP A 106 -11.99 24.15 0.19
CA ASP A 106 -12.52 24.74 1.42
C ASP A 106 -12.66 23.71 2.54
N VAL A 107 -12.27 24.12 3.75
CA VAL A 107 -12.50 23.35 4.98
C VAL A 107 -13.84 23.79 5.56
N VAL A 108 -14.69 22.81 5.88
CA VAL A 108 -16.04 23.03 6.39
C VAL A 108 -16.27 22.30 7.70
N GLU A 109 -17.14 22.85 8.53
CA GLU A 109 -17.56 22.24 9.80
C GLU A 109 -18.88 21.47 9.65
N ASN A 110 -19.11 20.51 10.53
CA ASN A 110 -20.39 19.80 10.63
C ASN A 110 -21.55 20.79 10.79
N GLY A 111 -22.57 20.67 9.92
CA GLY A 111 -23.76 21.53 9.93
C GLY A 111 -23.59 22.85 9.18
N GLN A 112 -22.39 23.18 8.69
CA GLN A 112 -22.14 24.37 7.88
C GLN A 112 -22.98 24.32 6.60
N VAL A 113 -23.54 25.47 6.21
CA VAL A 113 -24.32 25.59 4.97
C VAL A 113 -23.37 25.54 3.78
N LEU A 114 -23.57 24.56 2.90
CA LEU A 114 -22.78 24.37 1.69
C LEU A 114 -23.48 25.00 0.48
N ALA A 115 -24.80 24.83 0.40
CA ALA A 115 -25.60 25.26 -0.74
C ALA A 115 -27.03 25.62 -0.32
N VAL A 116 -27.67 26.48 -1.12
CA VAL A 116 -29.07 26.84 -0.96
C VAL A 116 -29.80 26.53 -2.26
N MET A 117 -30.86 25.74 -2.17
CA MET A 117 -31.76 25.43 -3.26
C MET A 117 -32.73 26.58 -3.50
N ASN A 118 -33.21 26.73 -4.73
CA ASN A 118 -34.26 27.69 -5.04
C ASN A 118 -35.53 27.38 -4.24
N ARG A 119 -36.00 28.40 -3.52
CA ARG A 119 -37.16 28.34 -2.63
C ARG A 119 -38.49 28.61 -3.34
N GLY A 120 -38.48 29.21 -4.53
CA GLY A 120 -39.72 29.51 -5.26
C GLY A 120 -40.72 30.29 -4.40
N ASP A 121 -41.94 29.77 -4.28
CA ASP A 121 -43.05 30.31 -3.49
C ASP A 121 -43.10 29.79 -2.04
N LEU A 122 -42.07 29.08 -1.57
CA LEU A 122 -42.09 28.45 -0.25
C LEU A 122 -42.25 29.45 0.89
N ASP A 123 -41.67 30.64 0.78
CA ASP A 123 -41.76 31.65 1.82
C ASP A 123 -43.20 32.20 1.93
N ASP A 124 -43.89 32.40 0.80
CA ASP A 124 -45.30 32.79 0.76
C ASP A 124 -46.20 31.71 1.38
N ARG A 125 -45.95 30.44 1.03
CA ARG A 125 -46.67 29.28 1.59
C ARG A 125 -46.43 29.15 3.10
N LEU A 126 -45.23 29.43 3.58
CA LEU A 126 -44.91 29.43 5.01
C LEU A 126 -45.73 30.51 5.73
N GLN A 127 -45.78 31.72 5.17
CA GLN A 127 -46.58 32.81 5.73
C GLN A 127 -48.07 32.47 5.76
N GLU A 128 -48.60 31.82 4.72
CA GLU A 128 -49.97 31.34 4.67
C GLU A 128 -50.26 30.32 5.80
N LYS A 129 -49.41 29.31 5.97
CA LYS A 129 -49.60 28.29 7.02
C LYS A 129 -49.43 28.84 8.43
N GLN A 130 -48.54 29.81 8.63
CA GLN A 130 -48.43 30.53 9.90
C GLN A 130 -49.70 31.33 10.22
N ALA A 131 -50.33 31.95 9.23
CA ALA A 131 -51.60 32.65 9.42
C ALA A 131 -52.73 31.68 9.81
N LEU A 132 -52.80 30.52 9.14
CA LEU A 132 -53.78 29.47 9.47
C LEU A 132 -53.55 28.88 10.88
N LEU A 133 -52.30 28.72 11.31
CA LEU A 133 -51.99 28.32 12.68
C LEU A 133 -52.51 29.34 13.69
N ARG A 134 -52.23 30.63 13.49
CA ARG A 134 -52.74 31.71 14.38
C ARG A 134 -54.27 31.71 14.45
N GLN A 135 -54.95 31.46 13.32
CA GLN A 135 -56.41 31.34 13.30
C GLN A 135 -56.91 30.13 14.11
N ALA A 136 -56.27 28.96 13.95
CA ALA A 136 -56.63 27.76 14.68
C ALA A 136 -56.36 27.88 16.19
N GLU A 137 -55.26 28.53 16.57
CA GLU A 137 -54.92 28.87 17.96
C GLU A 137 -55.99 29.75 18.60
N ALA A 138 -56.40 30.83 17.92
CA ALA A 138 -57.45 31.72 18.41
C ALA A 138 -58.80 31.00 18.56
N ASN A 139 -59.15 30.13 17.61
CA ASN A 139 -60.39 29.35 17.68
C ASN A 139 -60.36 28.35 18.85
N HIS A 140 -59.28 27.57 18.99
CA HIS A 140 -59.14 26.63 20.11
C HIS A 140 -59.18 27.36 21.46
N GLN A 141 -58.48 28.50 21.58
CA GLN A 141 -58.49 29.30 22.80
C GLN A 141 -59.90 29.76 23.16
N ASN A 142 -60.67 30.25 22.19
CA ASN A 142 -62.06 30.65 22.40
C ASN A 142 -62.92 29.47 22.90
N LYS A 143 -62.84 28.31 22.22
CA LYS A 143 -63.60 27.10 22.58
C LYS A 143 -63.20 26.54 23.94
N ARG A 144 -61.91 26.60 24.29
CA ARG A 144 -61.39 26.20 25.59
C ARG A 144 -61.93 27.10 26.70
N GLU A 145 -61.86 28.41 26.54
CA GLU A 145 -62.42 29.35 27.52
C GLU A 145 -63.93 29.17 27.69
N ASP A 146 -64.66 28.86 26.61
CA ASP A 146 -66.08 28.56 26.68
C ASP A 146 -66.37 27.26 27.44
N PHE A 147 -65.60 26.20 27.17
CA PHE A 147 -65.67 24.95 27.92
C PHE A 147 -65.36 25.15 29.42
N GLU A 148 -64.33 25.94 29.75
CA GLU A 148 -63.97 26.23 31.14
C GLU A 148 -65.11 26.97 31.88
N ARG A 149 -65.73 27.97 31.25
CA ARG A 149 -66.92 28.65 31.82
C ARG A 149 -68.11 27.70 31.99
N ARG A 150 -68.42 26.90 30.97
CA ARG A 150 -69.54 25.93 31.02
C ARG A 150 -69.31 24.80 32.02
N SER A 151 -68.06 24.39 32.21
CA SER A 151 -67.67 23.40 33.23
C SER A 151 -67.97 23.91 34.64
N GLN A 152 -67.70 25.18 34.93
CA GLN A 152 -68.04 25.80 36.22
C GLN A 152 -69.56 25.86 36.43
N LEU A 153 -70.32 26.27 35.39
CA LEU A 153 -71.79 26.31 35.46
C LEU A 153 -72.40 24.93 35.67
N TYR A 154 -71.90 23.91 34.97
CA TYR A 154 -72.32 22.52 35.15
C TYR A 154 -72.04 22.02 36.57
N ALA A 155 -70.84 22.29 37.11
CA ALA A 155 -70.49 21.93 38.49
C ALA A 155 -71.39 22.60 39.54
N SER A 156 -71.92 23.79 39.24
CA SER A 156 -72.89 24.49 40.10
C SER A 156 -74.34 24.03 39.92
N GLY A 157 -74.62 23.09 39.00
CA GLY A 157 -75.97 22.61 38.68
C GLY A 157 -76.78 23.54 37.77
N ALA A 158 -76.16 24.56 37.19
CA ALA A 158 -76.82 25.59 36.39
C ALA A 158 -76.82 25.32 34.86
N LEU A 159 -76.23 24.20 34.41
CA LEU A 159 -76.14 23.83 33.00
C LEU A 159 -76.54 22.35 32.80
N SER A 160 -77.13 22.01 31.66
CA SER A 160 -77.49 20.63 31.34
C SER A 160 -76.25 19.78 30.99
N ALA A 161 -76.36 18.46 31.10
CA ALA A 161 -75.29 17.53 30.71
C ALA A 161 -75.03 17.52 29.19
N ASP A 162 -76.06 17.84 28.39
CA ASP A 162 -75.99 17.93 26.94
C ASP A 162 -75.18 19.16 26.51
N ASP A 163 -75.53 20.34 27.04
CA ASP A 163 -74.79 21.59 26.79
C ASP A 163 -73.32 21.54 27.22
N PHE A 164 -73.03 20.80 28.29
CA PHE A 164 -71.66 20.54 28.75
C PHE A 164 -70.91 19.60 27.80
N SER A 165 -71.56 18.52 27.34
CA SER A 165 -70.97 17.61 26.37
C SER A 165 -70.69 18.29 25.05
N ASP A 166 -71.60 19.12 24.55
CA ASP A 166 -71.42 19.92 23.33
C ASP A 166 -70.21 20.83 23.43
N ALA A 167 -70.07 21.57 24.55
CA ALA A 167 -68.90 22.41 24.78
C ALA A 167 -67.59 21.63 24.82
N ARG A 168 -67.62 20.43 25.41
CA ARG A 168 -66.48 19.53 25.42
C ARG A 168 -66.13 19.07 24.00
N PHE A 169 -67.12 18.68 23.20
CA PHE A 169 -66.89 18.27 21.81
C PHE A 169 -66.34 19.42 20.96
N GLU A 170 -66.87 20.63 21.13
CA GLU A 170 -66.39 21.84 20.43
C GLU A 170 -64.95 22.19 20.81
N MET A 171 -64.58 22.08 22.10
CA MET A 171 -63.19 22.25 22.54
C MET A 171 -62.27 21.19 21.90
N LEU A 172 -62.66 19.92 21.96
CA LEU A 172 -61.89 18.81 21.38
C LEU A 172 -61.74 18.95 19.85
N ALA A 173 -62.79 19.41 19.16
CA ALA A 173 -62.74 19.71 17.74
C ALA A 173 -61.80 20.89 17.43
N GLY A 174 -61.83 21.94 18.26
CA GLY A 174 -60.89 23.07 18.18
C GLY A 174 -59.45 22.64 18.40
N GLU A 175 -59.20 21.77 19.39
CA GLU A 175 -57.88 21.20 19.69
C GLU A 175 -57.37 20.37 18.51
N ALA A 176 -58.20 19.48 17.96
CA ALA A 176 -57.86 18.70 16.78
C ALA A 176 -57.54 19.60 15.57
N GLY A 177 -58.27 20.70 15.38
CA GLY A 177 -58.00 21.70 14.36
C GLY A 177 -56.66 22.41 14.54
N LEU A 178 -56.32 22.77 15.78
CA LEU A 178 -55.03 23.35 16.14
C LEU A 178 -53.87 22.39 15.85
N VAL A 179 -53.96 21.14 16.29
CA VAL A 179 -52.95 20.11 16.01
C VAL A 179 -52.77 19.95 14.49
N ALA A 180 -53.86 19.83 13.74
CA ALA A 180 -53.79 19.68 12.29
C ALA A 180 -53.18 20.92 11.58
N ALA A 181 -53.36 22.13 12.10
CA ALA A 181 -52.72 23.33 11.56
C ALA A 181 -51.22 23.35 11.85
N ARG A 182 -50.81 22.94 13.06
CA ARG A 182 -49.41 22.84 13.47
C ARG A 182 -48.63 21.84 12.63
N GLU A 183 -49.16 20.63 12.44
CA GLU A 183 -48.54 19.59 11.63
C GLU A 183 -48.31 20.04 10.17
N ARG A 184 -49.26 20.79 9.60
CA ARG A 184 -49.12 21.33 8.24
C ARG A 184 -48.03 22.40 8.15
N LEU A 185 -47.84 23.22 9.19
CA LEU A 185 -46.75 24.17 9.24
C LEU A 185 -45.40 23.45 9.38
N GLU A 186 -45.31 22.48 10.29
CA GLU A 186 -44.07 21.72 10.53
C GLU A 186 -43.60 20.98 9.27
N GLN A 187 -44.53 20.37 8.51
CA GLN A 187 -44.22 19.75 7.22
C GLN A 187 -43.57 20.73 6.24
N LEU A 188 -44.07 21.97 6.17
CA LEU A 188 -43.55 22.98 5.26
C LEU A 188 -42.23 23.58 5.76
N GLU A 189 -42.06 23.73 7.06
CA GLU A 189 -40.78 24.12 7.66
C GLU A 189 -39.70 23.07 7.43
N GLN A 190 -40.06 21.78 7.52
CA GLN A 190 -39.16 20.69 7.15
C GLN A 190 -38.77 20.78 5.68
N GLU A 191 -39.73 21.00 4.78
CA GLU A 191 -39.44 21.23 3.36
C GLU A 191 -38.48 22.42 3.15
N SER A 192 -38.65 23.51 3.90
CA SER A 192 -37.77 24.69 3.85
C SER A 192 -36.37 24.40 4.38
N ARG A 193 -36.24 23.66 5.48
CA ARG A 193 -34.94 23.19 6.00
C ARG A 193 -34.21 22.34 4.98
N GLU A 194 -34.94 21.48 4.26
CA GLU A 194 -34.39 20.62 3.20
C GLU A 194 -33.90 21.39 1.97
N LYS A 195 -34.32 22.66 1.78
CA LYS A 195 -33.76 23.55 0.76
C LYS A 195 -32.38 24.12 1.14
N THR A 196 -31.94 23.95 2.38
CA THR A 196 -30.61 24.39 2.83
C THR A 196 -29.73 23.17 3.02
N ILE A 197 -28.75 23.00 2.14
CA ILE A 197 -27.86 21.84 2.14
C ILE A 197 -26.70 22.11 3.08
N ARG A 198 -26.48 21.19 4.02
CA ARG A 198 -25.48 21.31 5.09
C ARG A 198 -24.48 20.17 5.04
N ALA A 199 -23.28 20.42 5.56
CA ALA A 199 -22.24 19.41 5.69
C ALA A 199 -22.65 18.35 6.75
N PRO A 200 -22.63 17.05 6.43
CA PRO A 200 -22.95 15.99 7.39
C PRO A 200 -21.84 15.73 8.43
N PHE A 201 -20.61 16.16 8.16
CA PHE A 201 -19.46 16.09 9.06
C PHE A 201 -18.46 17.21 8.71
N SER A 202 -17.45 17.42 9.56
CA SER A 202 -16.38 18.39 9.28
C SER A 202 -15.34 17.78 8.34
N GLY A 203 -14.91 18.50 7.32
CA GLY A 203 -13.99 17.96 6.31
C GLY A 203 -13.56 19.00 5.29
N THR A 204 -13.09 18.55 4.14
CA THR A 204 -12.66 19.40 3.04
C THR A 204 -13.46 19.07 1.79
N ILE A 205 -13.87 20.09 1.04
CA ILE A 205 -14.53 19.93 -0.25
C ILE A 205 -13.48 19.46 -1.27
N THR A 206 -13.61 18.23 -1.76
CA THR A 206 -12.64 17.61 -2.70
C THR A 206 -13.05 17.73 -4.15
N ALA A 207 -14.33 17.93 -4.44
CA ALA A 207 -14.83 18.16 -5.78
C ALA A 207 -16.14 18.96 -5.76
N ARG A 208 -16.37 19.75 -6.81
CA ARG A 208 -17.63 20.43 -7.09
C ARG A 208 -18.25 19.85 -8.35
N TYR A 209 -19.54 19.53 -8.28
CA TYR A 209 -20.27 18.93 -9.39
C TYR A 209 -21.38 19.82 -9.97
N ALA A 210 -21.81 20.84 -9.22
CA ALA A 210 -22.88 21.74 -9.63
C ALA A 210 -22.49 23.21 -9.49
N GLU A 211 -23.00 24.04 -10.41
CA GLU A 211 -22.90 25.50 -10.36
C GLU A 211 -24.26 26.13 -10.04
N PRO A 212 -24.32 27.34 -9.46
CA PRO A 212 -25.56 28.08 -9.30
C PRO A 212 -26.37 28.13 -10.62
N GLY A 213 -27.65 27.78 -10.55
CA GLY A 213 -28.52 27.60 -11.71
C GLY A 213 -28.64 26.15 -12.22
N SER A 214 -27.77 25.24 -11.76
CA SER A 214 -27.84 23.82 -12.12
C SER A 214 -29.08 23.14 -11.54
N PHE A 215 -29.64 22.18 -12.28
CA PHE A 215 -30.68 21.30 -11.77
C PHE A 215 -30.05 20.05 -11.15
N VAL A 216 -30.21 19.88 -9.84
CA VAL A 216 -29.59 18.82 -9.04
C VAL A 216 -30.63 17.83 -8.53
N THR A 217 -30.26 16.57 -8.36
CA THR A 217 -31.17 15.48 -7.96
C THR A 217 -30.56 14.65 -6.82
N PRO A 218 -31.38 13.94 -6.02
CA PRO A 218 -30.86 13.12 -4.93
C PRO A 218 -29.92 12.02 -5.46
N THR A 219 -28.73 11.92 -4.87
CA THR A 219 -27.77 10.88 -5.25
C THR A 219 -28.16 9.55 -4.61
N THR A 220 -28.31 8.51 -5.42
CA THR A 220 -28.55 7.12 -4.95
C THR A 220 -27.27 6.30 -5.05
N ALA A 221 -27.18 5.18 -4.33
CA ALA A 221 -25.99 4.30 -4.34
C ALA A 221 -25.60 3.79 -5.75
N ALA A 222 -26.53 3.81 -6.71
CA ALA A 222 -26.28 3.47 -8.12
C ALA A 222 -25.57 4.60 -8.92
N SER A 223 -25.37 5.78 -8.34
CA SER A 223 -24.76 6.96 -9.00
C SER A 223 -23.24 7.10 -8.79
N ALA A 224 -22.57 6.08 -8.25
CA ALA A 224 -21.11 6.10 -8.02
C ALA A 224 -20.27 5.88 -9.29
N THR A 225 -20.89 5.58 -10.43
CA THR A 225 -20.20 5.52 -11.73
C THR A 225 -20.05 6.94 -12.30
N ALA A 226 -18.90 7.25 -12.90
CA ALA A 226 -18.47 8.59 -13.35
C ALA A 226 -19.45 9.38 -14.26
N GLY A 227 -20.56 8.79 -14.71
CA GLY A 227 -21.62 9.48 -15.46
C GLY A 227 -22.81 9.96 -14.62
N ALA A 228 -22.91 9.57 -13.34
CA ALA A 228 -24.06 9.87 -12.47
C ALA A 228 -23.75 10.85 -11.32
N THR A 229 -22.49 11.30 -11.22
CA THR A 229 -22.02 12.36 -10.31
C THR A 229 -22.61 13.73 -10.64
N SER A 230 -23.13 13.95 -11.85
CA SER A 230 -23.78 15.20 -12.27
C SER A 230 -25.04 15.58 -11.47
N SER A 231 -25.50 14.71 -10.57
CA SER A 231 -26.64 14.98 -9.68
C SER A 231 -26.25 15.56 -8.32
N SER A 232 -25.01 15.34 -7.87
CA SER A 232 -24.50 15.81 -6.58
C SER A 232 -24.10 17.29 -6.64
N ILE A 233 -23.93 17.93 -5.49
CA ILE A 233 -23.52 19.34 -5.41
C ILE A 233 -22.00 19.42 -5.21
N VAL A 234 -21.51 18.77 -4.16
CA VAL A 234 -20.10 18.72 -3.78
C VAL A 234 -19.74 17.36 -3.20
N GLU A 235 -18.46 17.00 -3.29
CA GLU A 235 -17.85 15.90 -2.57
C GLU A 235 -17.18 16.42 -1.31
N LEU A 236 -17.54 15.85 -0.16
CA LEU A 236 -16.94 16.16 1.13
C LEU A 236 -16.13 14.96 1.62
N SER A 237 -14.87 15.21 1.94
CA SER A 237 -13.93 14.19 2.41
C SER A 237 -13.32 14.56 3.75
N GLN A 238 -13.09 13.57 4.62
CA GLN A 238 -12.42 13.74 5.91
C GLN A 238 -11.36 12.65 6.11
N GLY A 239 -10.23 13.08 6.68
CA GLY A 239 -9.11 12.19 6.99
C GLY A 239 -8.36 11.72 5.75
N LEU A 240 -7.22 11.07 6.00
CA LEU A 240 -6.39 10.49 4.96
C LEU A 240 -5.97 9.08 5.42
N GLU A 241 -6.18 8.09 4.56
CA GLU A 241 -5.77 6.70 4.72
C GLU A 241 -5.11 6.21 3.43
N VAL A 242 -4.41 5.09 3.51
CA VAL A 242 -3.92 4.38 2.33
C VAL A 242 -4.66 3.06 2.20
N ARG A 243 -5.16 2.78 1.00
CA ARG A 243 -5.74 1.49 0.66
C ARG A 243 -4.76 0.73 -0.21
N ALA A 244 -4.13 -0.26 0.41
CA ALA A 244 -3.16 -1.14 -0.23
C ALA A 244 -3.85 -2.42 -0.72
N ARG A 245 -3.42 -2.95 -1.86
CA ARG A 245 -3.88 -4.25 -2.37
C ARG A 245 -2.79 -5.28 -2.13
N VAL A 246 -3.05 -6.21 -1.21
CA VAL A 246 -2.09 -7.25 -0.83
C VAL A 246 -2.51 -8.58 -1.47
N PRO A 247 -1.62 -9.30 -2.17
CA PRO A 247 -1.90 -10.62 -2.71
C PRO A 247 -2.36 -11.61 -1.63
N GLU A 248 -3.23 -12.55 -2.00
CA GLU A 248 -3.71 -13.63 -1.09
C GLU A 248 -2.56 -14.45 -0.48
N SER A 249 -1.45 -14.64 -1.20
CA SER A 249 -0.26 -15.36 -0.70
C SER A 249 0.40 -14.70 0.51
N ASP A 250 0.19 -13.38 0.68
CA ASP A 250 0.93 -12.55 1.63
C ASP A 250 0.07 -12.09 2.81
N ILE A 251 -1.26 -12.10 2.66
CA ILE A 251 -2.18 -11.52 3.65
C ILE A 251 -2.09 -12.20 5.03
N GLY A 252 -1.80 -13.50 5.07
CA GLY A 252 -1.69 -14.26 6.33
C GLY A 252 -0.53 -13.82 7.24
N ARG A 253 0.40 -13.00 6.72
CA ARG A 253 1.54 -12.45 7.45
C ARG A 253 1.31 -11.01 7.94
N ILE A 254 0.19 -10.39 7.54
CA ILE A 254 -0.15 -9.03 7.93
C ILE A 254 -1.17 -9.07 9.07
N ALA A 255 -0.95 -8.26 10.11
CA ALA A 255 -1.85 -8.14 11.25
C ALA A 255 -2.31 -6.69 11.45
N THR A 256 -3.54 -6.53 11.96
CA THR A 256 -4.03 -5.22 12.41
C THR A 256 -3.11 -4.64 13.50
N GLY A 257 -2.81 -3.34 13.41
CA GLY A 257 -1.89 -2.63 14.31
C GLY A 257 -0.41 -2.70 13.91
N GLN A 258 -0.06 -3.49 12.89
CA GLN A 258 1.30 -3.62 12.37
C GLN A 258 1.79 -2.29 11.78
N LYS A 259 3.09 -2.01 11.95
CA LYS A 259 3.75 -0.83 11.38
C LYS A 259 4.03 -1.05 9.90
N ALA A 260 3.83 0.00 9.11
CA ALA A 260 4.20 0.03 7.71
C ALA A 260 4.90 1.35 7.37
N GLU A 261 5.78 1.29 6.39
CA GLU A 261 6.42 2.44 5.79
C GLU A 261 5.81 2.69 4.42
N ILE A 262 5.35 3.92 4.18
CA ILE A 262 4.70 4.33 2.95
C ILE A 262 5.62 5.29 2.21
N ARG A 263 5.89 4.99 0.94
CA ARG A 263 6.58 5.88 0.02
C ARG A 263 5.60 6.29 -1.06
N VAL A 264 5.38 7.59 -1.21
CA VAL A 264 4.46 8.13 -2.21
C VAL A 264 5.26 8.51 -3.44
N ASP A 265 4.77 8.20 -4.64
CA ASP A 265 5.51 8.42 -5.89
C ASP A 265 5.89 9.90 -6.10
N ALA A 266 5.01 10.80 -5.64
CA ALA A 266 5.25 12.25 -5.69
C ALA A 266 6.40 12.73 -4.78
N TYR A 267 6.80 11.93 -3.80
CA TYR A 267 7.84 12.25 -2.82
C TYR A 267 8.77 11.03 -2.60
N PRO A 268 9.61 10.67 -3.60
CA PRO A 268 10.38 9.42 -3.58
C PRO A 268 11.45 9.36 -2.47
N ASP A 269 11.96 10.52 -2.04
CA ASP A 269 12.98 10.64 -1.00
C ASP A 269 12.40 10.60 0.42
N GLU A 270 11.07 10.57 0.55
CA GLU A 270 10.39 10.67 1.84
C GLU A 270 9.61 9.40 2.18
N ARG A 271 9.62 9.08 3.48
CA ARG A 271 9.00 7.89 4.04
C ARG A 271 8.03 8.29 5.14
N PHE A 272 6.79 7.87 4.99
CA PHE A 272 5.71 8.17 5.93
C PHE A 272 5.40 6.93 6.76
N GLN A 273 5.36 7.11 8.07
CA GLN A 273 5.02 6.03 8.99
C GLN A 273 3.50 5.87 9.06
N ALA A 274 3.03 4.64 8.89
CA ALA A 274 1.63 4.27 8.97
C ALA A 274 1.44 2.99 9.77
N ARG A 275 0.18 2.69 10.05
CA ARG A 275 -0.21 1.52 10.83
C ARG A 275 -1.45 0.88 10.23
N VAL A 276 -1.46 -0.45 10.13
CA VAL A 276 -2.60 -1.20 9.60
C VAL A 276 -3.79 -0.99 10.53
N SER A 277 -4.87 -0.42 9.99
CA SER A 277 -6.11 -0.15 10.73
C SER A 277 -7.13 -1.26 10.51
N GLU A 278 -7.24 -1.77 9.29
CA GLU A 278 -8.23 -2.78 8.91
C GLU A 278 -7.70 -3.66 7.78
N ILE A 279 -8.07 -4.94 7.81
CA ILE A 279 -7.87 -5.88 6.72
C ILE A 279 -9.26 -6.30 6.26
N ALA A 280 -9.58 -6.10 4.98
CA ALA A 280 -10.89 -6.43 4.45
C ALA A 280 -11.17 -7.93 4.60
N PRO A 281 -12.36 -8.34 5.07
CA PRO A 281 -12.69 -9.76 5.26
C PRO A 281 -12.96 -10.49 3.93
N ARG A 282 -13.07 -9.76 2.82
CA ARG A 282 -13.39 -10.29 1.49
C ARG A 282 -12.30 -9.93 0.50
N ALA A 283 -11.87 -10.91 -0.28
CA ALA A 283 -10.95 -10.69 -1.39
C ALA A 283 -11.64 -9.99 -2.57
N ALA A 284 -10.89 -9.12 -3.24
CA ALA A 284 -11.21 -8.57 -4.55
C ALA A 284 -10.46 -9.37 -5.62
N LYS A 285 -11.14 -9.67 -6.73
CA LYS A 285 -10.54 -10.34 -7.89
C LYS A 285 -10.52 -9.36 -9.05
N GLU A 286 -9.33 -8.92 -9.43
CA GLU A 286 -9.11 -8.00 -10.55
C GLU A 286 -8.05 -8.61 -11.47
N ASN A 287 -8.34 -8.69 -12.78
CA ASN A 287 -7.43 -9.27 -13.77
C ASN A 287 -6.91 -10.67 -13.40
N SER A 288 -7.78 -11.52 -12.84
CA SER A 288 -7.46 -12.87 -12.34
C SER A 288 -6.48 -12.94 -11.15
N VAL A 289 -6.13 -11.82 -10.54
CA VAL A 289 -5.34 -11.76 -9.29
C VAL A 289 -6.30 -11.58 -8.12
N THR A 290 -6.21 -12.50 -7.14
CA THR A 290 -6.94 -12.39 -5.87
C THR A 290 -6.11 -11.55 -4.89
N SER A 291 -6.68 -10.46 -4.41
CA SER A 291 -6.03 -9.56 -3.44
C SER A 291 -7.00 -9.14 -2.34
N PHE A 292 -6.45 -8.79 -1.19
CA PHE A 292 -7.18 -8.24 -0.06
C PHE A 292 -6.86 -6.76 0.08
N GLU A 293 -7.89 -5.95 0.32
CA GLU A 293 -7.70 -4.53 0.63
C GLU A 293 -7.26 -4.39 2.10
N VAL A 294 -6.15 -3.71 2.30
CA VAL A 294 -5.61 -3.39 3.63
C VAL A 294 -5.61 -1.88 3.79
N LYS A 295 -6.28 -1.38 4.82
CA LYS A 295 -6.32 0.05 5.15
C LYS A 295 -5.22 0.39 6.13
N LEU A 296 -4.54 1.51 5.89
CA LEU A 296 -3.49 2.01 6.73
C LEU A 296 -3.76 3.47 7.12
N ASN A 297 -3.65 3.76 8.41
CA ASN A 297 -3.72 5.11 8.94
C ASN A 297 -2.32 5.68 9.11
N PHE A 298 -2.11 6.92 8.66
CA PHE A 298 -0.87 7.64 8.92
C PHE A 298 -0.70 7.92 10.41
N VAL A 299 0.51 7.73 10.93
CA VAL A 299 0.82 8.09 12.32
C VAL A 299 0.87 9.62 12.47
N ASN A 300 1.47 10.31 11.50
CA ASN A 300 1.57 11.76 11.43
C ASN A 300 1.27 12.22 9.99
N PRO A 301 -0.01 12.43 9.62
CA PRO A 301 -0.37 12.89 8.28
C PRO A 301 0.21 14.28 8.00
N GLN A 302 0.77 14.47 6.81
CA GLN A 302 1.34 15.74 6.36
C GLN A 302 0.42 16.37 5.31
N ASN A 303 0.18 17.69 5.38
CA ASN A 303 -0.75 18.40 4.48
C ASN A 303 -0.38 18.36 2.99
N LYS A 304 0.86 17.97 2.68
CA LYS A 304 1.37 17.82 1.31
C LYS A 304 0.90 16.54 0.61
N LEU A 305 0.43 15.57 1.38
CA LEU A 305 -0.18 14.35 0.87
C LEU A 305 -1.61 14.65 0.42
N LYS A 306 -1.98 14.20 -0.77
CA LYS A 306 -3.31 14.41 -1.34
C LYS A 306 -3.97 13.07 -1.67
N ILE A 307 -5.30 13.08 -1.63
CA ILE A 307 -6.13 11.96 -2.09
C ILE A 307 -5.85 11.73 -3.58
N GLY A 308 -5.81 10.47 -4.01
CA GLY A 308 -5.53 10.07 -5.38
C GLY A 308 -4.05 9.81 -5.69
N MET A 309 -3.14 10.05 -4.75
CA MET A 309 -1.73 9.72 -4.94
C MET A 309 -1.49 8.21 -4.80
N THR A 310 -0.69 7.64 -5.70
CA THR A 310 -0.20 6.26 -5.60
C THR A 310 0.95 6.17 -4.61
N ALA A 311 1.02 5.04 -3.90
CA ALA A 311 2.08 4.78 -2.94
C ALA A 311 2.51 3.30 -2.95
N ASP A 312 3.78 3.09 -2.64
CA ASP A 312 4.35 1.81 -2.26
C ASP A 312 4.29 1.65 -0.73
N ILE A 313 3.82 0.50 -0.27
CA ILE A 313 3.67 0.16 1.14
C ILE A 313 4.59 -0.99 1.47
N ASN A 314 5.50 -0.75 2.41
CA ASN A 314 6.37 -1.74 3.00
C ASN A 314 5.80 -2.14 4.37
N PHE A 315 5.12 -3.28 4.43
CA PHE A 315 4.69 -3.86 5.70
C PHE A 315 5.90 -4.47 6.39
N LEU A 316 6.22 -3.95 7.57
CA LEU A 316 7.30 -4.47 8.40
C LEU A 316 6.78 -5.72 9.09
N THR A 317 6.80 -6.87 8.42
CA THR A 317 6.58 -8.16 9.10
C THR A 317 7.84 -8.42 9.90
N GLY A 318 7.72 -8.78 11.17
CA GLY A 318 8.86 -8.86 12.08
C GLY A 318 9.99 -9.74 11.54
N ARG A 319 11.10 -9.79 12.26
CA ARG A 319 12.14 -10.80 12.00
C ARG A 319 11.48 -12.18 12.09
N SER A 320 11.64 -13.01 11.06
CA SER A 320 11.24 -14.41 11.14
C SER A 320 12.02 -15.08 12.29
N ASP A 321 11.52 -16.21 12.78
CA ASP A 321 12.33 -17.05 13.65
C ASP A 321 13.70 -17.34 12.99
N PRO A 322 14.78 -17.46 13.78
CA PRO A 322 16.10 -17.74 13.22
C PRO A 322 16.06 -19.05 12.42
N LYS A 323 16.28 -18.96 11.11
CA LYS A 323 16.35 -20.11 10.19
C LYS A 323 17.74 -20.17 9.56
N ILE A 324 18.09 -21.30 9.00
CA ILE A 324 19.34 -21.44 8.24
C ILE A 324 19.15 -20.70 6.92
N LEU A 325 19.98 -19.69 6.66
CA LEU A 325 19.93 -18.89 5.44
C LEU A 325 21.07 -19.30 4.52
N VAL A 326 20.74 -19.48 3.25
CA VAL A 326 21.71 -19.67 2.17
C VAL A 326 21.45 -18.61 1.09
N PRO A 327 22.49 -18.12 0.39
CA PRO A 327 22.28 -17.31 -0.80
C PRO A 327 21.41 -18.06 -1.81
N THR A 328 20.43 -17.38 -2.41
CA THR A 328 19.50 -17.98 -3.37
C THR A 328 20.23 -18.62 -4.56
N VAL A 329 21.41 -18.11 -4.91
CA VAL A 329 22.28 -18.66 -5.96
C VAL A 329 22.87 -20.04 -5.63
N ALA A 330 22.89 -20.44 -4.35
CA ALA A 330 23.39 -21.74 -3.90
C ALA A 330 22.37 -22.88 -4.06
N ILE A 331 21.12 -22.55 -4.43
CA ILE A 331 20.04 -23.52 -4.59
C ILE A 331 20.11 -24.10 -6.00
N THR A 332 20.20 -25.42 -6.10
CA THR A 332 20.24 -26.16 -7.35
C THR A 332 19.03 -27.10 -7.47
N LEU A 333 18.71 -27.49 -8.70
CA LEU A 333 17.69 -28.50 -9.00
C LEU A 333 18.39 -29.72 -9.60
N GLU A 334 18.29 -30.86 -8.93
CA GLU A 334 18.86 -32.15 -9.40
C GLU A 334 17.74 -33.20 -9.34
N ASP A 335 17.51 -33.92 -10.45
CA ASP A 335 16.45 -34.92 -10.59
C ASP A 335 15.03 -34.45 -10.17
N GLY A 336 14.73 -33.17 -10.38
CA GLY A 336 13.44 -32.56 -10.02
C GLY A 336 13.27 -32.26 -8.53
N GLN A 337 14.30 -32.47 -7.71
CA GLN A 337 14.34 -32.09 -6.30
C GLN A 337 15.18 -30.82 -6.11
N GLN A 338 14.68 -29.89 -5.29
CA GLN A 338 15.41 -28.67 -4.93
C GLN A 338 16.37 -28.98 -3.77
N GLY A 339 17.62 -28.52 -3.89
CA GLY A 339 18.68 -28.86 -2.96
C GLY A 339 19.79 -27.80 -2.90
N VAL A 340 20.81 -28.07 -2.08
CA VAL A 340 22.07 -27.33 -2.07
C VAL A 340 23.23 -28.29 -2.27
N LEU A 341 24.32 -27.80 -2.87
CA LEU A 341 25.55 -28.58 -3.04
C LEU A 341 26.46 -28.36 -1.83
N LEU A 342 26.70 -29.41 -1.05
CA LEU A 342 27.64 -29.39 0.06
C LEU A 342 29.07 -29.64 -0.41
N VAL A 343 30.02 -29.13 0.37
CA VAL A 343 31.45 -29.48 0.26
C VAL A 343 31.73 -30.79 0.98
N ASP A 344 32.08 -31.85 0.24
CA ASP A 344 32.50 -33.13 0.84
C ASP A 344 33.98 -33.15 1.31
N GLU A 345 34.42 -34.25 1.92
CA GLU A 345 35.81 -34.44 2.41
C GLU A 345 36.87 -34.36 1.29
N ASN A 346 36.47 -34.60 0.04
CA ASN A 346 37.30 -34.56 -1.17
C ASN A 346 37.18 -33.24 -1.94
N GLN A 347 36.53 -32.22 -1.37
CA GLN A 347 36.29 -30.92 -2.01
C GLN A 347 35.43 -31.00 -3.28
N GLN A 348 34.55 -32.00 -3.36
CA GLN A 348 33.60 -32.20 -4.45
C GLN A 348 32.16 -31.81 -4.04
N PRO A 349 31.32 -31.37 -4.99
CA PRO A 349 29.93 -31.05 -4.72
C PRO A 349 29.12 -32.33 -4.47
N ARG A 350 28.43 -32.37 -3.32
CA ARG A 350 27.46 -33.40 -2.97
C ARG A 350 26.08 -32.78 -2.83
N PHE A 351 25.14 -33.21 -3.65
CA PHE A 351 23.75 -32.78 -3.56
C PHE A 351 23.11 -33.22 -2.25
N GLN A 352 22.49 -32.27 -1.56
CA GLN A 352 21.63 -32.52 -0.42
C GLN A 352 20.25 -31.93 -0.70
N PRO A 353 19.19 -32.75 -0.72
CA PRO A 353 17.83 -32.23 -0.84
C PRO A 353 17.50 -31.43 0.42
N VAL A 354 16.93 -30.23 0.22
CA VAL A 354 16.52 -29.35 1.31
C VAL A 354 15.10 -28.89 1.11
N GLU A 355 14.38 -28.70 2.21
CA GLU A 355 13.05 -28.10 2.16
C GLU A 355 13.22 -26.57 2.21
N LEU A 356 12.91 -25.91 1.10
CA LEU A 356 13.03 -24.46 0.99
C LEU A 356 11.87 -23.77 1.73
N GLY A 357 12.19 -22.67 2.39
CA GLY A 357 11.26 -21.75 3.01
C GLY A 357 11.17 -20.44 2.25
N ASN A 358 10.78 -19.38 2.96
CA ASN A 358 10.65 -18.05 2.39
C ASN A 358 12.02 -17.51 1.92
N SER A 359 12.02 -16.79 0.81
CA SER A 359 13.15 -16.01 0.33
C SER A 359 12.92 -14.52 0.55
N SER A 360 14.00 -13.77 0.76
CA SER A 360 13.99 -12.30 0.84
C SER A 360 15.30 -11.76 0.28
N GLY A 361 15.21 -10.99 -0.81
CA GLY A 361 16.38 -10.46 -1.49
C GLY A 361 17.25 -11.57 -2.09
N ASP A 362 18.52 -11.60 -1.69
CA ASP A 362 19.55 -12.54 -2.13
C ASP A 362 19.63 -13.81 -1.26
N GLN A 363 18.81 -13.94 -0.23
CA GLN A 363 18.82 -15.08 0.70
C GLN A 363 17.52 -15.87 0.70
N THR A 364 17.64 -17.18 0.89
CA THR A 364 16.52 -18.11 1.05
C THR A 364 16.67 -18.88 2.36
N ALA A 365 15.58 -18.98 3.13
CA ALA A 365 15.55 -19.77 4.34
C ALA A 365 15.39 -21.26 4.01
N ILE A 366 16.12 -22.12 4.72
CA ILE A 366 15.96 -23.58 4.68
C ILE A 366 15.14 -24.01 5.90
N LEU A 367 14.03 -24.71 5.65
CA LEU A 367 13.14 -25.24 6.68
C LEU A 367 13.71 -26.52 7.30
N ASN A 368 14.17 -27.44 6.45
CA ASN A 368 14.71 -28.74 6.84
C ASN A 368 15.84 -29.17 5.89
N GLY A 369 16.76 -29.99 6.40
CA GLY A 369 17.80 -30.63 5.58
C GLY A 369 19.16 -29.92 5.57
N LEU A 370 19.37 -28.86 6.34
CA LEU A 370 20.68 -28.19 6.44
C LEU A 370 20.95 -27.72 7.88
N GLU A 371 22.18 -27.93 8.35
CA GLU A 371 22.64 -27.45 9.66
C GLU A 371 23.40 -26.12 9.55
N SER A 372 23.39 -25.34 10.63
CA SER A 372 24.18 -24.10 10.71
C SER A 372 25.67 -24.40 10.67
N GLY A 373 26.44 -23.62 9.92
CA GLY A 373 27.89 -23.79 9.78
C GLY A 373 28.29 -24.68 8.61
N THR A 374 27.33 -25.26 7.88
CA THR A 374 27.61 -26.10 6.71
C THR A 374 28.09 -25.23 5.54
N ARG A 375 29.18 -25.61 4.88
CA ARG A 375 29.65 -24.94 3.66
C ARG A 375 28.88 -25.44 2.44
N VAL A 376 28.25 -24.52 1.73
CA VAL A 376 27.49 -24.76 0.49
C VAL A 376 28.18 -24.08 -0.69
N PHE A 377 28.12 -24.68 -1.86
CA PHE A 377 28.63 -24.06 -3.09
C PHE A 377 27.67 -22.98 -3.59
N ILE A 378 28.21 -21.81 -3.91
CA ILE A 378 27.48 -20.71 -4.60
C ILE A 378 27.75 -20.71 -6.11
N ASP A 379 28.82 -21.37 -6.52
CA ASP A 379 29.20 -21.55 -7.92
C ASP A 379 30.04 -22.84 -8.02
N LEU A 380 29.99 -23.51 -9.18
CA LEU A 380 30.69 -24.77 -9.40
C LEU A 380 32.17 -24.48 -9.72
N PRO A 381 33.13 -25.06 -8.97
CA PRO A 381 34.53 -24.84 -9.28
C PRO A 381 34.89 -25.50 -10.61
N PRO A 382 35.90 -24.99 -11.35
CA PRO A 382 36.25 -25.47 -12.70
C PRO A 382 36.76 -26.91 -12.77
N TRP A 383 36.97 -27.56 -11.62
CA TRP A 383 37.38 -28.96 -11.47
C TRP A 383 36.26 -29.86 -10.94
N ALA A 384 35.07 -29.32 -10.70
CA ALA A 384 33.90 -30.13 -10.44
C ALA A 384 33.60 -30.94 -11.70
N ASP A 385 33.36 -32.24 -11.52
CA ASP A 385 32.99 -33.11 -12.63
C ASP A 385 31.68 -32.59 -13.24
N PRO A 386 31.62 -32.26 -14.54
CA PRO A 386 30.36 -31.90 -15.18
C PRO A 386 29.44 -33.11 -15.10
N ARG A 387 28.46 -33.05 -14.20
CA ARG A 387 27.38 -34.02 -14.15
C ARG A 387 26.33 -33.57 -15.18
N ASP A 388 26.06 -34.47 -16.12
CA ASP A 388 25.12 -34.31 -17.25
C ASP A 388 23.70 -33.96 -16.81
#